data_AF-A0A9J6G9T9-F1
#
_entry.id   AF-A0A9J6G9T9-F1
#
_cell.length_a   1.000
_cell.length_b   1.000
_cell.length_c   1.000
_cell.angle_alpha   90.00
_cell.angle_beta   90.00
_cell.angle_gamma   90.00
#
_symmetry.space_group_name_H-M   'P 1'
#
loop_
_entity.id
_entity.type
_entity.pdbx_description
1 polymer ?
#
loop_
_entity_poly.entity_id
_entity_poly.type
_entity_poly.pdbx_seq_one_letter_code
_entity_poly.pdbx_strand_id
1 'polypeptide(L)'
;MLAPMPWFRGTKIRKSRWTNLPPPPTTFRSITKHYREQRRTLAPPHDLLDKREQVKWCLLQSNTYPTPSRMNLLHPQLYPSPACPKCQQARGSTYHMLLACPNHPASQDASRLQENPNPLGTAISGSDAMGQRQLISVADEACRTNGTLDVGTSPV
;
A
#
# COMPACT_ATOMS: atom_id res chain seq x y z
N MET A 1 9.87 70.53 31.02
CA MET A 1 10.78 69.45 30.58
C MET A 1 10.05 68.13 30.76
N LEU A 2 9.52 67.53 29.69
CA LEU A 2 8.76 66.27 29.75
C LEU A 2 9.73 65.10 29.56
N ALA A 3 9.77 64.18 30.54
CA ALA A 3 10.58 62.97 30.47
C ALA A 3 10.00 61.96 29.45
N PRO A 4 10.81 61.28 28.64
CA PRO A 4 10.33 60.31 27.67
C PRO A 4 9.91 58.99 28.35
N MET A 5 8.77 58.43 27.94
CA MET A 5 8.18 57.23 28.51
C MET A 5 8.99 55.94 28.22
N PRO A 6 9.13 55.01 29.18
CA PRO A 6 9.97 53.83 29.06
C PRO A 6 9.17 52.59 28.65
N TRP A 7 8.72 52.47 27.40
CA TRP A 7 7.97 51.25 27.01
C TRP A 7 8.22 50.70 25.60
N PHE A 8 9.29 51.10 24.91
CA PHE A 8 9.79 50.35 23.75
C PHE A 8 11.04 49.56 24.09
N ARG A 9 10.88 48.44 24.80
CA ARG A 9 11.88 47.36 24.73
C ARG A 9 11.78 46.78 23.33
N GLY A 10 12.79 47.02 22.49
CA GLY A 10 12.91 46.38 21.19
C GLY A 10 12.73 44.87 21.34
N THR A 11 11.59 44.36 20.88
CA THR A 11 11.38 42.93 20.75
C THR A 11 12.38 42.47 19.69
N LYS A 12 13.43 41.74 20.12
CA LYS A 12 14.28 41.03 19.18
C LYS A 12 13.36 40.09 18.41
N ILE A 13 13.07 40.42 17.15
CA ILE A 13 12.40 39.53 16.22
C ILE A 13 13.25 38.26 16.25
N ARG A 14 12.74 37.21 16.90
CA ARG A 14 13.40 35.91 16.91
C ARG A 14 13.51 35.53 15.44
N LYS A 15 14.73 35.50 14.90
CA LYS A 15 15.00 35.03 13.54
C LYS A 15 14.22 33.74 13.37
N SER A 16 13.25 33.83 12.48
CA SER A 16 12.14 32.92 12.44
C SER A 16 12.64 31.53 12.04
N ARG A 17 11.98 30.49 12.54
CA ARG A 17 12.27 29.07 12.31
C ARG A 17 12.39 28.68 10.81
N TRP A 18 12.05 29.60 9.91
CA TRP A 18 11.97 29.45 8.46
C TRP A 18 13.32 29.52 7.72
N THR A 19 14.46 29.77 8.37
CA THR A 19 15.77 29.86 7.68
C THR A 19 16.37 28.50 7.25
N ASN A 20 15.76 27.38 7.67
CA ASN A 20 16.27 26.04 7.40
C ASN A 20 15.39 25.23 6.42
N LEU A 21 14.44 25.86 5.73
CA LEU A 21 13.62 25.16 4.74
C LEU A 21 14.39 25.07 3.41
N PRO A 22 14.42 23.90 2.74
CA PRO A 22 14.94 23.82 1.39
C PRO A 22 14.18 24.79 0.47
N PRO A 23 14.86 25.37 -0.54
CA PRO A 23 14.22 26.30 -1.46
C PRO A 23 13.06 25.61 -2.19
N PRO A 24 11.95 26.33 -2.45
CA PRO A 24 10.79 25.76 -3.12
C PRO A 24 11.15 25.31 -4.55
N PRO A 25 10.58 24.19 -5.03
CA PRO A 25 10.82 23.74 -6.41
C PRO A 25 10.26 24.75 -7.41
N THR A 26 11.04 25.10 -8.44
CA THR A 26 10.70 26.16 -9.41
C THR A 26 10.23 25.66 -10.78
N THR A 27 10.50 24.41 -11.12
CA THR A 27 10.08 23.82 -12.42
C THR A 27 8.81 22.99 -12.26
N PHE A 28 7.98 22.91 -13.29
CA PHE A 28 6.76 22.09 -13.27
C PHE A 28 7.04 20.63 -12.85
N ARG A 29 8.12 20.03 -13.38
CA ARG A 29 8.56 18.67 -13.03
C ARG A 29 8.93 18.54 -11.55
N SER A 30 9.66 19.49 -10.99
CA SER A 30 10.07 19.43 -9.59
C SER A 30 8.90 19.68 -8.63
N ILE A 31 7.97 20.57 -8.97
CA ILE A 31 6.74 20.82 -8.20
C ILE A 31 5.88 19.56 -8.15
N THR A 32 5.59 18.96 -9.31
CA THR A 32 4.77 17.73 -9.37
C THR A 32 5.44 16.54 -8.69
N LYS A 33 6.75 16.38 -8.85
CA LYS A 33 7.53 15.36 -8.15
C LYS A 33 7.47 15.54 -6.63
N HIS A 34 7.68 16.76 -6.13
CA HIS A 34 7.62 17.07 -4.71
C HIS A 34 6.28 16.65 -4.09
N TYR A 35 5.17 17.08 -4.68
CA TYR A 35 3.84 16.72 -4.18
C TYR A 35 3.52 15.23 -4.36
N ARG A 36 4.01 14.59 -5.42
CA ARG A 36 3.86 13.14 -5.60
C ARG A 36 4.58 12.37 -4.50
N GLU A 37 5.82 12.74 -4.19
CA GLU A 37 6.63 12.11 -3.15
C GLU A 37 6.04 12.33 -1.76
N GLN A 38 5.53 13.53 -1.47
CA GLN A 38 4.84 13.82 -0.21
C GLN A 38 3.58 12.98 0.01
N ARG A 39 2.81 12.70 -1.05
CA ARG A 39 1.61 11.84 -0.96
C ARG A 39 1.94 10.36 -0.95
N ARG A 40 3.17 9.96 -1.28
CA ARG A 40 3.54 8.56 -1.43
C ARG A 40 3.80 7.95 -0.05
N THR A 41 2.85 7.16 0.44
CA THR A 41 2.95 6.44 1.70
C THR A 41 3.56 5.05 1.57
N LEU A 42 3.48 4.43 0.38
CA LEU A 42 3.99 3.08 0.09
C LEU A 42 5.06 3.11 -1.01
N ALA A 43 5.95 2.12 -1.02
CA ALA A 43 7.01 2.01 -2.03
C ALA A 43 6.41 1.81 -3.44
N PRO A 44 6.96 2.46 -4.48
CA PRO A 44 6.52 2.20 -5.84
C PRO A 44 6.86 0.76 -6.27
N PRO A 45 6.25 0.25 -7.34
CA PRO A 45 6.75 -0.95 -8.01
C PRO A 45 8.22 -0.78 -8.38
N HIS A 46 9.03 -1.81 -8.18
CA HIS A 46 10.44 -1.80 -8.56
C HIS A 46 10.58 -1.89 -10.09
N ASP A 47 11.56 -1.20 -10.67
CA ASP A 47 11.69 -1.04 -12.13
C ASP A 47 11.96 -2.36 -12.88
N LEU A 48 12.46 -3.37 -12.17
CA LEU A 48 12.66 -4.72 -12.71
C LEU A 48 11.36 -5.52 -12.87
N LEU A 49 10.25 -5.12 -12.26
CA LEU A 49 8.97 -5.81 -12.43
C LEU A 49 8.41 -5.54 -13.82
N ASP A 50 7.81 -6.56 -14.43
CA ASP A 50 7.08 -6.38 -15.68
C ASP A 50 5.82 -5.53 -15.45
N LYS A 51 5.31 -4.88 -16.51
CA LYS A 51 4.11 -4.01 -16.40
C LYS A 51 2.93 -4.69 -15.69
N ARG A 52 2.72 -5.98 -15.94
CA ARG A 52 1.65 -6.76 -15.28
C ARG A 52 1.91 -6.94 -13.79
N GLU A 53 3.15 -7.22 -13.39
CA GLU A 53 3.56 -7.33 -12.00
C GLU A 53 3.43 -5.98 -11.28
N GLN A 54 3.84 -4.88 -11.94
CA GLN A 54 3.69 -3.53 -11.37
C GLN A 54 2.23 -3.18 -11.10
N VAL A 55 1.30 -3.53 -12.00
CA VAL A 55 -0.14 -3.35 -11.78
C VAL A 55 -0.60 -4.18 -10.59
N LYS A 56 -0.22 -5.47 -10.53
CA LYS A 56 -0.57 -6.36 -9.41
C LYS A 56 -0.06 -5.83 -8.07
N TRP A 57 1.15 -5.26 -8.04
CA TRP A 57 1.70 -4.59 -6.87
C TRP A 57 0.80 -3.43 -6.40
N CYS A 58 0.40 -2.55 -7.34
CA CYS A 58 -0.54 -1.45 -7.03
C CYS A 58 -1.90 -1.96 -6.53
N LEU A 59 -2.40 -3.08 -7.07
CA LEU A 59 -3.66 -3.70 -6.61
C LEU A 59 -3.54 -4.22 -5.16
N LEU A 60 -2.41 -4.82 -4.81
CA LEU A 60 -2.12 -5.24 -3.43
C LEU A 60 -2.09 -4.04 -2.48
N GLN A 61 -1.38 -2.98 -2.87
CA GLN A 61 -1.24 -1.76 -2.07
C GLN A 61 -2.55 -1.00 -1.86
N SER A 62 -3.43 -1.01 -2.85
CA SER A 62 -4.76 -0.39 -2.77
C SER A 62 -5.84 -1.31 -2.20
N ASN A 63 -5.50 -2.54 -1.80
CA ASN A 63 -6.43 -3.56 -1.35
C ASN A 63 -7.56 -3.82 -2.37
N THR A 64 -7.23 -3.76 -3.66
CA THR A 64 -8.16 -3.98 -4.77
C THR A 64 -7.90 -5.27 -5.55
N TYR A 65 -6.98 -6.09 -5.06
CA TYR A 65 -6.68 -7.42 -5.59
C TYR A 65 -7.93 -8.33 -5.61
N PRO A 66 -8.08 -9.25 -6.58
CA PRO A 66 -9.30 -10.07 -6.71
C PRO A 66 -9.45 -11.10 -5.59
N THR A 67 -10.19 -10.76 -4.54
CA THR A 67 -10.43 -11.63 -3.37
C THR A 67 -11.90 -12.05 -3.28
N PRO A 68 -12.27 -13.15 -2.58
CA PRO A 68 -13.67 -13.58 -2.46
C PRO A 68 -14.59 -12.48 -1.94
N SER A 69 -14.15 -11.74 -0.91
CA SER A 69 -14.92 -10.61 -0.38
C SER A 69 -15.11 -9.48 -1.39
N ARG A 70 -14.12 -9.25 -2.26
CA ARG A 70 -14.19 -8.19 -3.28
C ARG A 70 -15.00 -8.63 -4.49
N MET A 71 -14.86 -9.88 -4.93
CA MET A 71 -15.61 -10.43 -6.04
C MET A 71 -17.09 -10.57 -5.70
N ASN A 72 -17.42 -11.00 -4.47
CA ASN A 72 -18.81 -10.98 -3.98
C ASN A 72 -19.39 -9.56 -3.95
N LEU A 73 -18.59 -8.55 -3.59
CA LEU A 73 -19.04 -7.16 -3.59
C LEU A 73 -19.32 -6.64 -5.01
N LEU A 74 -18.49 -6.99 -5.99
CA LEU A 74 -18.62 -6.50 -7.37
C LEU A 74 -19.63 -7.32 -8.20
N HIS A 75 -19.66 -8.64 -8.02
CA HIS A 75 -20.43 -9.58 -8.81
C HIS A 75 -21.09 -10.64 -7.90
N PRO A 76 -22.04 -10.25 -7.04
CA PRO A 76 -22.66 -11.15 -6.05
C PRO A 76 -23.38 -12.35 -6.69
N GLN A 77 -23.84 -12.22 -7.93
CA GLN A 77 -24.50 -13.32 -8.66
C GLN A 77 -23.50 -14.41 -9.09
N LEU A 78 -22.27 -14.04 -9.43
CA LEU A 78 -21.22 -14.96 -9.85
C LEU A 78 -20.42 -15.50 -8.64
N TYR A 79 -20.27 -14.66 -7.62
CA TYR A 79 -19.55 -14.97 -6.39
C TYR A 79 -20.50 -14.78 -5.20
N PRO A 80 -21.35 -15.77 -4.87
CA PRO A 80 -22.43 -15.61 -3.89
C PRO A 80 -21.95 -15.48 -2.44
N SER A 81 -20.72 -15.93 -2.15
CA SER A 81 -20.16 -15.88 -0.80
C SER A 81 -18.88 -15.04 -0.73
N PRO A 82 -18.75 -14.15 0.26
CA PRO A 82 -17.49 -13.44 0.54
C PRO A 82 -16.50 -14.31 1.34
N ALA A 83 -16.89 -15.53 1.73
CA ALA A 83 -16.08 -16.40 2.57
C ALA A 83 -14.87 -16.97 1.82
N CYS A 84 -13.83 -17.31 2.58
CA CYS A 84 -12.68 -18.02 2.03
C CYS A 84 -13.08 -19.47 1.71
N PRO A 85 -12.92 -19.96 0.46
CA PRO A 85 -13.34 -21.32 0.10
C PRO A 85 -12.50 -22.41 0.79
N LYS A 86 -11.29 -22.08 1.26
CA LYS A 86 -10.37 -23.05 1.89
C LYS A 86 -10.66 -23.30 3.36
N CYS A 87 -10.97 -22.26 4.13
CA CYS A 87 -11.14 -22.36 5.59
C CYS A 87 -12.49 -21.83 6.08
N GLN A 88 -13.37 -21.42 5.16
CA GLN A 88 -14.73 -20.92 5.44
C GLN A 88 -14.80 -19.70 6.36
N GLN A 89 -13.69 -18.98 6.54
CA GLN A 89 -13.69 -17.70 7.25
C GLN A 89 -14.63 -16.74 6.52
N ALA A 90 -15.53 -16.08 7.26
CA ALA A 90 -16.63 -15.28 6.70
C ALA A 90 -16.21 -14.19 5.69
N ARG A 91 -14.96 -13.70 5.76
CA ARG A 91 -14.40 -12.73 4.80
C ARG A 91 -13.03 -13.15 4.31
N GLY A 92 -12.96 -13.58 3.05
CA GLY A 92 -11.72 -13.79 2.30
C GLY A 92 -11.13 -12.47 1.81
N SER A 93 -10.54 -11.68 2.71
CA SER A 93 -9.82 -10.44 2.38
C SER A 93 -8.40 -10.71 1.87
N THR A 94 -7.75 -9.70 1.29
CA THR A 94 -6.34 -9.79 0.86
C THR A 94 -5.43 -10.20 2.01
N TYR A 95 -5.62 -9.58 3.19
CA TYR A 95 -4.91 -9.96 4.42
C TYR A 95 -5.11 -11.44 4.76
N HIS A 96 -6.36 -11.91 4.74
CA HIS A 96 -6.67 -13.29 5.06
C HIS A 96 -5.98 -14.25 4.10
N MET A 97 -6.15 -14.04 2.80
CA MET A 97 -5.61 -14.94 1.78
C MET A 97 -4.08 -15.01 1.78
N LEU A 98 -3.40 -13.89 2.05
CA LEU A 98 -1.94 -13.83 2.00
C LEU A 98 -1.26 -14.31 3.29
N LEU A 99 -1.82 -13.95 4.46
CA LEU A 99 -1.08 -14.05 5.72
C LEU A 99 -1.81 -14.82 6.82
N ALA A 100 -3.16 -14.83 6.85
CA ALA A 100 -3.92 -15.34 8.00
C ALA A 100 -4.74 -16.60 7.71
N CYS A 101 -4.79 -17.08 6.47
CA CYS A 101 -5.55 -18.28 6.13
C CYS A 101 -4.75 -19.52 6.58
N PRO A 102 -5.27 -20.35 7.50
CA PRO A 102 -4.54 -21.51 8.02
C PRO A 102 -4.30 -22.59 6.94
N ASN A 103 -5.14 -22.61 5.91
CA ASN A 103 -5.12 -23.59 4.83
C ASN A 103 -4.43 -23.07 3.56
N HIS A 104 -3.72 -21.93 3.64
CA HIS A 104 -2.95 -21.38 2.53
C HIS A 104 -1.46 -21.71 2.72
N PRO A 105 -0.76 -22.29 1.72
CA PRO A 105 0.63 -22.71 1.88
C PRO A 105 1.55 -21.54 2.30
N ALA A 106 1.33 -20.36 1.74
CA ALA A 106 2.14 -19.18 2.07
C ALA A 106 1.91 -18.58 3.47
N SER A 107 0.85 -18.95 4.20
CA SER A 107 0.65 -18.44 5.57
C SER A 107 1.60 -19.11 6.57
N GLN A 108 2.10 -20.30 6.26
CA GLN A 108 3.04 -21.04 7.11
C GLN A 108 4.42 -20.36 7.12
N ASP A 109 4.86 -19.85 5.97
CA ASP A 109 6.09 -19.06 5.84
C ASP A 109 5.94 -17.62 6.38
N ALA A 110 4.71 -17.12 6.46
CA ALA A 110 4.38 -15.76 6.93
C ALA A 110 4.31 -15.63 8.47
N SER A 111 4.55 -16.70 9.22
CA SER A 111 4.60 -16.69 10.69
C SER A 111 5.53 -15.60 11.25
N ARG A 112 6.65 -15.31 10.59
CA ARG A 112 7.55 -14.18 10.92
C ARG A 112 6.95 -12.80 10.76
N LEU A 113 5.99 -12.62 9.86
CA LEU A 113 5.31 -11.35 9.66
C LEU A 113 4.20 -11.15 10.68
N GLN A 114 3.58 -12.22 11.19
CA GLN A 114 2.45 -12.18 12.12
C GLN A 114 2.77 -11.54 13.49
N GLU A 115 4.05 -11.45 13.88
CA GLU A 115 4.48 -10.73 15.08
C GLU A 115 4.34 -9.20 14.96
N ASN A 116 4.17 -8.68 13.74
CA ASN A 116 4.04 -7.26 13.48
C ASN A 116 2.58 -6.79 13.66
N PRO A 117 2.31 -5.63 14.30
CA PRO A 117 0.95 -5.11 14.46
C PRO A 117 0.23 -4.84 13.13
N ASN A 118 0.96 -4.61 12.03
CA ASN A 118 0.40 -4.52 10.68
C ASN A 118 1.23 -5.34 9.69
N PRO A 119 1.01 -6.66 9.62
CA PRO A 119 1.90 -7.56 8.89
C PRO A 119 1.73 -7.40 7.37
N LEU A 120 0.51 -7.14 6.89
CA LEU A 120 0.26 -6.85 5.48
C LEU A 120 0.85 -5.50 5.08
N GLY A 121 0.67 -4.46 5.89
CA GLY A 121 1.25 -3.14 5.65
C GLY A 121 2.77 -3.18 5.53
N THR A 122 3.43 -3.98 6.39
CA THR A 122 4.88 -4.19 6.32
C THR A 122 5.28 -4.90 5.04
N ALA A 123 4.56 -5.97 4.65
CA ALA A 123 4.83 -6.71 3.43
C ALA A 123 4.69 -5.85 2.16
N ILE A 124 3.64 -5.04 2.05
CA ILE A 124 3.37 -4.19 0.87
C ILE A 124 4.19 -2.88 0.84
N SER A 125 5.01 -2.64 1.88
CA SER A 125 5.92 -1.50 1.95
C SER A 125 7.31 -1.81 1.38
N GLY A 126 7.59 -3.08 1.05
CA GLY A 126 8.86 -3.51 0.49
C GLY A 126 9.20 -2.81 -0.83
N SER A 127 10.45 -2.40 -0.99
CA SER A 127 10.95 -1.74 -2.20
C SER A 127 11.80 -2.66 -3.08
N ASP A 128 12.14 -3.85 -2.61
CA ASP A 128 13.01 -4.79 -3.31
C ASP A 128 12.24 -5.62 -4.37
N ALA A 129 12.86 -5.84 -5.53
CA ALA A 129 12.22 -6.54 -6.64
C ALA A 129 11.77 -7.97 -6.28
N MET A 130 12.59 -8.67 -5.49
CA MET A 130 12.37 -10.07 -5.15
C MET A 130 11.17 -10.24 -4.23
N GLY A 131 11.10 -9.46 -3.14
CA GLY A 131 9.99 -9.46 -2.20
C GLY A 131 8.68 -9.02 -2.84
N GLN A 132 8.72 -8.00 -3.70
CA GLN A 132 7.53 -7.61 -4.47
C GLN A 132 7.02 -8.75 -5.36
N ARG A 133 7.90 -9.42 -6.13
CA ARG A 133 7.51 -10.57 -6.97
C ARG A 133 7.02 -11.75 -6.15
N GLN A 134 7.68 -12.06 -5.03
CA GLN A 134 7.27 -13.17 -4.17
C GLN A 134 5.85 -12.93 -3.63
N LEU A 135 5.55 -11.71 -3.15
CA LEU A 135 4.23 -11.38 -2.65
C LEU A 135 3.16 -11.43 -3.75
N ILE A 136 3.49 -10.96 -4.95
CA ILE A 136 2.61 -11.06 -6.12
C ILE A 136 2.34 -12.52 -6.48
N SER A 137 3.36 -13.37 -6.48
CA SER A 137 3.23 -14.80 -6.78
C SER A 137 2.33 -15.51 -5.77
N VAL A 138 2.53 -15.23 -4.48
CA VAL A 138 1.66 -15.73 -3.40
C VAL A 138 0.22 -15.26 -3.59
N ALA A 139 0.02 -14.00 -3.96
CA ALA A 139 -1.30 -13.45 -4.21
C ALA A 139 -2.00 -14.09 -5.41
N ASP A 140 -1.28 -14.28 -6.51
CA ASP A 140 -1.77 -14.96 -7.70
C ASP A 140 -2.20 -16.39 -7.37
N GLU A 141 -1.35 -17.13 -6.63
CA GLU A 141 -1.66 -18.49 -6.20
C GLU A 141 -2.88 -18.55 -5.29
N ALA A 142 -2.97 -17.63 -4.31
CA ALA A 142 -4.11 -17.53 -3.43
C ALA A 142 -5.41 -17.31 -4.22
N CYS A 143 -5.39 -16.42 -5.22
CA CYS A 143 -6.58 -16.10 -5.99
C CYS A 143 -6.94 -17.20 -6.99
N ARG A 144 -5.96 -17.88 -7.60
CA ARG A 144 -6.21 -19.07 -8.42
C ARG A 144 -6.86 -20.18 -7.61
N THR A 145 -6.29 -20.49 -6.44
CA THR A 145 -6.81 -21.56 -5.58
C THR A 145 -8.16 -21.22 -4.95
N ASN A 146 -8.47 -19.93 -4.81
CA ASN A 146 -9.78 -19.46 -4.35
C ASN A 146 -10.79 -19.25 -5.50
N GLY A 147 -10.39 -19.44 -6.76
CA GLY A 147 -11.25 -19.28 -7.94
C GLY A 147 -11.65 -17.82 -8.24
N THR A 148 -10.90 -16.84 -7.73
CA THR A 148 -11.22 -15.40 -7.89
C THR A 148 -10.39 -14.71 -8.96
N LEU A 149 -9.33 -15.36 -9.44
CA LEU A 149 -8.54 -14.88 -10.56
C LEU A 149 -9.01 -15.61 -11.82
N ASP A 150 -9.65 -14.89 -12.72
CA ASP A 150 -9.93 -15.39 -14.07
C ASP A 150 -8.58 -15.75 -14.70
N VAL A 151 -8.32 -17.04 -14.88
CA VAL A 151 -7.25 -17.50 -15.76
C VAL A 151 -7.66 -16.97 -17.11
N GLY A 152 -6.97 -15.92 -17.59
CA GLY A 152 -7.31 -15.27 -18.84
C GLY A 152 -7.19 -16.19 -20.05
N THR A 153 -8.15 -17.09 -20.23
CA THR A 153 -8.64 -17.50 -21.54
C THR A 153 -9.67 -16.46 -21.97
N SER A 154 -9.18 -15.25 -22.25
CA SER A 154 -9.85 -14.45 -23.28
C SER A 154 -9.42 -15.09 -24.59
N PRO A 155 -10.31 -15.73 -25.36
CA PRO A 155 -9.97 -16.08 -26.73
C PRO A 155 -9.69 -14.76 -27.45
N VAL A 156 -8.51 -14.65 -28.03
CA VAL A 156 -8.23 -13.67 -29.09
C VAL A 156 -8.96 -14.15 -30.34
#